data_AF-A0A4U8TB39-F1
#
_entry.id   AF-A0A4U8TB39-F1
#
_cell.length_a   1.000
_cell.length_b   1.000
_cell.length_c   1.000
_cell.angle_alpha   90.00
_cell.angle_beta   90.00
_cell.angle_gamma   90.00
#
_symmetry.space_group_name_H-M   'P 1'
#
loop_
_entity.id
_entity.type
_entity.pdbx_description
1 polymer ?
#
loop_
_entity_poly.entity_id
_entity_poly.type
_entity_poly.pdbx_seq_one_letter_code
_entity_poly.pdbx_strand_id
1 'polypeptide(L)'
;MKSFKFSKNSHTQKLNISIQSLSQSFGVSGRLDSEYYQVKYERNEAMIKSKPYVRLRDIVAIQKSIEPGSEAYRESGIPFIRVSNLSAFGISQSEVYLDSKDFNEKQLESLYPKKGTILFSKDGSVGISYCVENDLECVTSGAILHLTIKNKALILPQYLSLVLNALPTKLQAQRDSGGSIIAHWKISEIENLLIPLLDLKIQKQIQILLIQSLALRAKSKELLEKAKAKVEEKISLL
;
A
#
# COMPACT_ATOMS: atom_id res chain seq x y z
N MET A 1 32.47 -15.40 -24.47
CA MET A 1 32.47 -16.74 -23.86
C MET A 1 33.54 -16.84 -22.79
N LYS A 2 33.17 -16.77 -21.51
CA LYS A 2 33.85 -17.49 -20.41
C LYS A 2 32.75 -17.95 -19.46
N SER A 3 32.69 -19.27 -19.31
CA SER A 3 31.62 -20.03 -18.66
C SER A 3 31.70 -19.91 -17.14
N PHE A 4 30.56 -19.65 -16.50
CA PHE A 4 30.40 -19.85 -15.06
C PHE A 4 30.31 -21.34 -14.78
N LYS A 5 31.32 -21.90 -14.09
CA LYS A 5 31.25 -23.24 -13.52
C LYS A 5 30.82 -23.12 -12.06
N PHE A 6 29.66 -23.65 -11.72
CA PHE A 6 29.31 -23.94 -10.33
C PHE A 6 30.09 -25.17 -9.88
N SER A 7 30.93 -25.01 -8.86
CA SER A 7 31.58 -26.11 -8.15
C SER A 7 30.51 -26.96 -7.47
N LYS A 8 30.51 -28.28 -7.76
CA LYS A 8 29.77 -29.29 -6.99
C LYS A 8 30.58 -29.59 -5.74
N ASN A 9 30.01 -29.35 -4.57
CA ASN A 9 30.40 -30.08 -3.37
C ASN A 9 29.18 -30.43 -2.50
N SER A 10 29.28 -31.66 -2.00
CA SER A 10 28.44 -32.48 -1.14
C SER A 10 27.81 -31.80 0.08
N HIS A 11 26.57 -32.23 0.40
CA HIS A 11 25.95 -32.27 1.74
C HIS A 11 26.37 -31.17 2.73
N THR A 12 25.92 -29.94 2.46
CA THR A 12 25.95 -28.83 3.41
C THR A 12 24.62 -28.10 3.28
N GLN A 13 23.99 -27.74 4.42
CA GLN A 13 22.86 -26.82 4.42
C GLN A 13 23.22 -25.63 3.53
N LYS A 14 22.37 -25.30 2.54
CA LYS A 14 22.55 -24.10 1.71
C LYS A 14 22.57 -22.91 2.67
N LEU A 15 23.76 -22.42 3.02
CA LEU A 15 23.93 -21.20 3.80
C LEU A 15 23.19 -20.07 3.07
N ASN A 16 22.27 -19.40 3.75
CA ASN A 16 21.50 -18.28 3.21
C ASN A 16 22.34 -17.00 3.23
N ILE A 17 23.47 -17.02 2.51
CA ILE A 17 24.43 -15.92 2.42
C ILE A 17 24.29 -15.21 1.06
N SER A 18 24.41 -13.89 1.09
CA SER A 18 24.52 -13.04 -0.09
C SER A 18 25.90 -12.38 -0.09
N ILE A 19 26.63 -12.47 -1.20
CA ILE A 19 27.97 -11.88 -1.35
C ILE A 19 27.87 -10.81 -2.43
N GLN A 20 28.08 -9.56 -2.04
CA GLN A 20 28.05 -8.41 -2.93
C GLN A 20 29.37 -7.65 -2.84
N SER A 21 29.99 -7.33 -3.98
CA SER A 21 31.20 -6.49 -4.00
C SER A 21 30.84 -5.04 -3.68
N LEU A 22 31.77 -4.27 -3.12
CA LEU A 22 31.52 -2.87 -2.71
C LEU A 22 31.01 -1.99 -3.87
N SER A 23 31.53 -2.21 -5.08
CA SER A 23 31.11 -1.48 -6.29
C SER A 23 29.70 -1.86 -6.74
N GLN A 24 29.24 -3.08 -6.47
CA GLN A 24 27.91 -3.57 -6.83
C GLN A 24 26.86 -3.38 -5.71
N SER A 25 27.30 -3.12 -4.48
CA SER A 25 26.44 -2.81 -3.33
C SER A 25 26.42 -1.32 -3.03
N PHE A 26 27.31 -0.85 -2.16
CA PHE A 26 27.41 0.53 -1.70
C PHE A 26 27.58 1.52 -2.85
N GLY A 27 28.37 1.17 -3.87
CA GLY A 27 28.57 2.01 -5.06
C GLY A 27 27.31 2.24 -5.90
N VAL A 28 26.27 1.41 -5.73
CA VAL A 28 25.00 1.52 -6.44
C VAL A 28 23.88 2.05 -5.54
N SER A 29 23.75 1.50 -4.34
CA SER A 29 22.62 1.78 -3.44
C SER A 29 22.93 2.79 -2.33
N GLY A 30 24.21 3.01 -2.02
CA GLY A 30 24.64 3.73 -0.82
C GLY A 30 24.36 3.01 0.50
N ARG A 31 23.93 1.73 0.48
CA ARG A 31 23.56 0.95 1.67
C ARG A 31 24.58 -0.14 2.01
N LEU A 32 24.79 -0.36 3.31
CA LEU A 32 25.68 -1.39 3.86
C LEU A 32 24.95 -2.40 4.77
N ASP A 33 23.66 -2.21 5.02
CA ASP A 33 22.86 -3.13 5.84
C ASP A 33 22.59 -4.45 5.10
N SER A 34 22.75 -5.57 5.80
CA SER A 34 22.65 -6.92 5.24
C SER A 34 21.24 -7.27 4.77
N GLU A 35 20.25 -6.66 5.43
CA GLU A 35 18.83 -6.88 5.23
C GLU A 35 18.45 -6.54 3.80
N TYR A 36 18.92 -5.39 3.30
CA TYR A 36 18.67 -4.93 1.94
C TYR A 36 19.11 -5.92 0.85
N TYR A 37 20.16 -6.70 1.11
CA TYR A 37 20.77 -7.63 0.13
C TYR A 37 20.31 -9.08 0.28
N GLN A 38 19.21 -9.33 0.99
CA GLN A 38 18.65 -10.68 1.08
C GLN A 38 18.22 -11.21 -0.31
N VAL A 39 18.60 -12.46 -0.61
CA VAL A 39 18.33 -13.16 -1.89
C VAL A 39 16.84 -13.14 -2.28
N LYS A 40 15.92 -13.11 -1.30
CA LYS A 40 14.48 -13.05 -1.55
C LYS A 40 14.07 -11.80 -2.34
N TYR A 41 14.77 -10.69 -2.19
CA TYR A 41 14.46 -9.45 -2.90
C TYR A 41 14.94 -9.48 -4.34
N GLU A 42 16.14 -10.00 -4.58
CA GLU A 42 16.65 -10.22 -5.94
C GLU A 42 15.75 -11.18 -6.73
N ARG A 43 15.32 -12.28 -6.09
CA ARG A 43 14.36 -13.23 -6.69
C ARG A 43 13.02 -12.57 -7.02
N ASN A 44 12.51 -11.74 -6.12
CA ASN A 44 11.27 -11.00 -6.35
C ASN A 44 11.39 -10.07 -7.56
N GLU A 45 12.47 -9.30 -7.61
CA GLU A 45 12.74 -8.38 -8.72
C GLU A 45 12.90 -9.12 -10.05
N ALA A 46 13.66 -10.21 -10.08
CA ALA A 46 13.82 -11.04 -11.27
C ALA A 46 12.49 -11.64 -11.75
N MET A 47 11.65 -12.10 -10.82
CA MET A 47 10.31 -12.63 -11.12
C MET A 47 9.42 -11.56 -11.75
N ILE A 48 9.36 -10.34 -11.19
CA ILE A 48 8.57 -9.24 -11.75
C ILE A 48 9.07 -8.88 -13.15
N LYS A 49 10.40 -8.75 -13.31
CA LYS A 49 11.03 -8.39 -14.59
C LYS A 49 10.93 -9.47 -15.67
N SER A 50 10.62 -10.72 -15.30
CA SER A 50 10.42 -11.82 -16.25
C SER A 50 9.10 -11.74 -17.04
N LYS A 51 8.21 -10.82 -16.66
CA LYS A 51 6.90 -10.56 -17.28
C LYS A 51 6.79 -9.09 -17.65
N PRO A 52 5.79 -8.65 -18.44
CA PRO A 52 5.54 -7.23 -18.63
C PRO A 52 5.36 -6.52 -17.27
N TYR A 53 6.05 -5.40 -17.10
CA TYR A 53 6.03 -4.60 -15.88
C TYR A 53 6.15 -3.12 -16.23
N VAL A 54 5.75 -2.27 -15.29
CA VAL A 54 5.85 -0.81 -15.37
C VAL A 54 6.35 -0.26 -14.04
N ARG A 55 6.89 0.97 -14.04
CA ARG A 55 7.16 1.68 -12.80
C ARG A 55 5.92 2.44 -12.34
N LEU A 56 5.71 2.53 -11.03
CA LEU A 56 4.54 3.20 -10.47
C LEU A 56 4.41 4.65 -10.96
N ARG A 57 5.52 5.42 -10.98
CA ARG A 57 5.54 6.81 -11.46
C ARG A 57 5.00 7.01 -12.88
N ASP A 58 5.12 5.99 -13.73
CA ASP A 58 4.71 6.07 -15.14
C ASP A 58 3.18 5.91 -15.28
N ILE A 59 2.52 5.30 -14.29
CA ILE A 59 1.09 4.95 -14.35
C ILE A 59 0.21 5.74 -13.38
N VAL A 60 0.78 6.39 -12.35
CA VAL A 60 0.02 7.21 -11.40
C VAL A 60 0.61 8.61 -11.21
N ALA A 61 -0.25 9.55 -10.85
CA ALA A 61 0.14 10.78 -10.16
C ALA A 61 0.08 10.53 -8.65
N ILE A 62 1.10 10.98 -7.92
CA ILE A 62 1.20 10.82 -6.46
C ILE A 62 0.97 12.19 -5.83
N GLN A 63 0.00 12.26 -4.94
CA GLN A 63 -0.26 13.42 -4.10
C GLN A 63 -0.10 13.03 -2.63
N LYS A 64 0.58 13.88 -1.87
CA LYS A 64 0.64 13.76 -0.41
C LYS A 64 -0.51 14.60 0.18
N SER A 65 -1.18 14.06 1.20
CA SER A 65 -2.10 14.84 2.02
C SER A 65 -1.32 15.70 3.04
N ILE A 66 -1.97 16.12 4.12
CA ILE A 66 -1.43 17.04 5.13
C ILE A 66 -1.04 16.35 6.44
N GLU A 67 -0.17 17.00 7.21
CA GLU A 67 0.16 16.60 8.58
C GLU A 67 -0.05 17.81 9.50
N PRO A 68 -1.27 18.03 10.02
CA PRO A 68 -1.64 19.27 10.72
C PRO A 68 -1.12 19.32 12.17
N GLY A 69 -0.52 18.23 12.68
CA GLY A 69 -0.08 18.11 14.06
C GLY A 69 -1.22 17.81 15.04
N SER A 70 -0.89 17.30 16.22
CA SER A 70 -1.90 16.88 17.21
C SER A 70 -2.70 18.04 17.82
N GLU A 71 -2.18 19.27 17.74
CA GLU A 71 -2.84 20.48 18.25
C GLU A 71 -4.10 20.85 17.44
N ALA A 72 -4.14 20.46 16.17
CA ALA A 72 -5.28 20.65 15.29
C ALA A 72 -6.42 19.63 15.51
N TYR A 73 -6.19 18.59 16.32
CA TYR A 73 -7.17 17.53 16.53
C TYR A 73 -8.37 18.01 17.35
N ARG A 74 -9.55 17.56 16.94
CA ARG A 74 -10.85 17.84 17.56
C ARG A 74 -11.64 16.54 17.75
N GLU A 75 -12.64 16.60 18.62
CA GLU A 75 -13.57 15.49 18.88
C GLU A 75 -14.71 15.42 17.85
N SER A 76 -14.90 16.47 17.05
CA SER A 76 -15.89 16.53 15.97
C SER A 76 -15.42 17.45 14.85
N GLY A 77 -16.05 17.32 13.67
CA GLY A 77 -15.70 18.10 12.48
C GLY A 77 -15.42 17.19 11.29
N ILE A 78 -14.39 17.53 10.51
CA ILE A 78 -14.01 16.79 9.31
C ILE A 78 -13.21 15.56 9.73
N PRO A 79 -13.61 14.33 9.36
CA PRO A 79 -12.88 13.12 9.75
C PRO A 79 -11.43 13.15 9.26
N PHE A 80 -10.48 12.90 10.16
CA PHE A 80 -9.07 12.76 9.85
C PHE A 80 -8.65 11.29 9.82
N ILE A 81 -8.34 10.76 8.64
CA ILE A 81 -8.00 9.35 8.45
C ILE A 81 -6.50 9.14 8.64
N ARG A 82 -6.13 8.44 9.71
CA ARG A 82 -4.74 8.05 10.00
C ARG A 82 -4.44 6.67 9.42
N VAL A 83 -3.16 6.28 9.41
CA VAL A 83 -2.73 4.95 8.94
C VAL A 83 -3.43 3.82 9.72
N SER A 84 -3.72 4.02 11.00
CA SER A 84 -4.48 3.07 11.84
C SER A 84 -5.92 2.85 11.37
N ASN A 85 -6.49 3.79 10.62
CA ASN A 85 -7.83 3.67 10.06
C ASN A 85 -7.83 2.96 8.70
N LEU A 86 -6.67 2.83 8.05
CA LEU A 86 -6.56 2.31 6.70
C LEU A 86 -6.29 0.79 6.73
N SER A 87 -7.08 0.04 5.96
CA SER A 87 -6.86 -1.38 5.71
C SER A 87 -7.01 -1.69 4.22
N ALA A 88 -6.58 -2.87 3.79
CA ALA A 88 -6.80 -3.35 2.42
C ALA A 88 -8.29 -3.50 2.03
N PHE A 89 -9.20 -3.42 3.01
CA PHE A 89 -10.62 -3.66 2.84
C PHE A 89 -11.47 -2.40 3.05
N GLY A 90 -10.85 -1.25 3.32
CA GLY A 90 -11.57 0.00 3.57
C GLY A 90 -10.97 0.81 4.71
N ILE A 91 -11.70 1.85 5.04
CA ILE A 91 -11.35 2.84 6.06
C ILE A 91 -12.29 2.66 7.25
N SER A 92 -11.75 2.54 8.46
CA SER A 92 -12.56 2.53 9.68
C SER A 92 -12.99 3.95 10.08
N GLN A 93 -13.98 4.04 10.96
CA GLN A 93 -14.40 5.31 11.53
C GLN A 93 -13.20 6.03 12.16
N SER A 94 -13.13 7.35 11.97
CA SER A 94 -12.14 8.17 12.66
C SER A 94 -12.61 8.56 14.06
N GLU A 95 -11.65 8.63 14.98
CA GLU A 95 -11.81 9.17 16.33
C GLU A 95 -11.20 10.58 16.44
N VAL A 96 -10.59 11.07 15.35
CA VAL A 96 -9.91 12.36 15.28
C VAL A 96 -10.48 13.16 14.12
N TYR A 97 -10.77 14.42 14.39
CA TYR A 97 -11.38 15.33 13.45
C TYR A 97 -10.56 16.62 13.33
N LEU A 98 -10.77 17.35 12.24
CA LEU A 98 -10.20 18.68 12.00
C LEU A 98 -11.32 19.71 11.94
N ASP A 99 -10.98 20.97 12.26
CA ASP A 99 -11.92 22.07 12.09
C ASP A 99 -11.96 22.51 10.62
N SER A 100 -13.17 22.55 10.05
CA SER A 100 -13.39 23.11 8.71
C SER A 100 -12.88 24.54 8.53
N LYS A 101 -12.81 25.32 9.60
CA LYS A 101 -12.34 26.71 9.57
C LYS A 101 -10.85 26.84 9.29
N ASP A 102 -10.08 25.77 9.50
CA ASP A 102 -8.64 25.74 9.24
C ASP A 102 -8.33 25.64 7.72
N PHE A 103 -9.36 25.41 6.90
CA PHE A 103 -9.25 25.21 5.47
C PHE A 103 -10.16 26.18 4.71
N ASN A 104 -9.70 26.63 3.54
CA ASN A 104 -10.64 27.16 2.55
C ASN A 104 -11.30 25.99 1.79
N GLU A 105 -12.47 26.25 1.21
CA GLU A 105 -13.28 25.24 0.52
C GLU A 105 -12.51 24.50 -0.58
N LYS A 106 -11.79 25.24 -1.45
CA LYS A 106 -11.01 24.65 -2.55
C LYS A 106 -9.87 23.75 -2.07
N GLN A 107 -9.16 24.18 -1.03
CA GLN A 107 -8.10 23.39 -0.41
C GLN A 107 -8.69 22.11 0.17
N LEU A 108 -9.82 22.20 0.86
CA LEU A 108 -10.46 21.06 1.48
C LEU A 108 -10.95 20.05 0.43
N GLU A 109 -11.61 20.51 -0.63
CA GLU A 109 -12.05 19.66 -1.74
C GLU A 109 -10.88 18.94 -2.43
N SER A 110 -9.71 19.58 -2.51
CA SER A 110 -8.50 18.97 -3.10
C SER A 110 -7.86 17.89 -2.23
N LEU A 111 -8.18 17.87 -0.93
CA LEU A 111 -7.71 16.87 0.03
C LEU A 111 -8.65 15.67 0.14
N TYR A 112 -9.88 15.79 -0.35
CA TYR A 112 -10.89 14.76 -0.29
C TYR A 112 -10.66 13.65 -1.31
N PRO A 113 -10.44 12.38 -0.86
CA PRO A 113 -10.28 11.26 -1.78
C PRO A 113 -11.52 11.08 -2.66
N LYS A 114 -11.31 11.06 -3.98
CA LYS A 114 -12.38 10.78 -4.95
C LYS A 114 -12.44 9.30 -5.30
N LYS A 115 -13.59 8.83 -5.79
CA LYS A 115 -13.79 7.47 -6.28
C LYS A 115 -12.69 7.06 -7.27
N GLY A 116 -12.07 5.92 -7.00
CA GLY A 116 -10.98 5.37 -7.79
C GLY A 116 -9.59 5.91 -7.43
N THR A 117 -9.49 6.86 -6.49
CA THR A 117 -8.22 7.20 -5.83
C THR A 117 -7.74 6.00 -5.03
N ILE A 118 -6.45 5.68 -5.10
CA ILE A 118 -5.85 4.63 -4.29
C ILE A 118 -5.13 5.28 -3.12
N LEU A 119 -5.56 4.98 -1.89
CA LEU A 119 -4.87 5.37 -0.67
C LEU A 119 -3.75 4.38 -0.39
N PHE A 120 -2.53 4.86 -0.16
CA PHE A 120 -1.34 4.02 0.03
C PHE A 120 -0.48 4.48 1.20
N SER A 121 -0.28 3.64 2.21
CA SER A 121 0.51 4.02 3.40
C SER A 121 2.02 3.95 3.15
N LYS A 122 2.73 5.04 3.49
CA LYS A 122 4.19 5.14 3.39
C LYS A 122 4.92 5.18 4.74
N ASP A 123 4.22 5.45 5.84
CA ASP A 123 4.80 5.47 7.20
C ASP A 123 4.06 4.51 8.13
N GLY A 124 4.75 3.99 9.15
CA GLY A 124 4.18 3.08 10.14
C GLY A 124 3.88 1.71 9.52
N SER A 125 2.60 1.40 9.30
CA SER A 125 2.20 0.18 8.57
C SER A 125 2.31 0.41 7.06
N VAL A 126 3.54 0.36 6.55
CA VAL A 126 3.88 0.62 5.14
C VAL A 126 3.29 -0.41 4.19
N GLY A 127 2.80 0.04 3.03
CA GLY A 127 2.40 -0.83 1.93
C GLY A 127 0.95 -1.32 1.98
N ILE A 128 0.09 -0.69 2.79
CA ILE A 128 -1.36 -0.94 2.78
C ILE A 128 -1.98 -0.09 1.69
N SER A 129 -2.79 -0.70 0.83
CA SER A 129 -3.47 -0.02 -0.27
C SER A 129 -4.99 -0.20 -0.20
N TYR A 130 -5.77 0.85 -0.47
CA TYR A 130 -7.22 0.77 -0.64
C TYR A 130 -7.68 1.63 -1.80
N CYS A 131 -8.47 1.05 -2.72
CA CYS A 131 -9.11 1.79 -3.80
C CYS A 131 -10.46 2.32 -3.31
N VAL A 132 -10.60 3.64 -3.26
CA VAL A 132 -11.79 4.33 -2.78
C VAL A 132 -13.00 4.03 -3.67
N GLU A 133 -14.10 3.59 -3.08
CA GLU A 133 -15.30 3.14 -3.80
C GLU A 133 -16.30 4.27 -4.11
N ASN A 134 -16.33 5.30 -3.26
CA ASN A 134 -17.19 6.49 -3.36
C ASN A 134 -16.40 7.73 -2.95
N ASP A 135 -16.79 8.91 -3.42
CA ASP A 135 -16.18 10.16 -2.96
C ASP A 135 -16.31 10.29 -1.44
N LEU A 136 -15.22 10.69 -0.79
CA LEU A 136 -15.14 10.78 0.67
C LEU A 136 -14.93 12.23 1.09
N GLU A 137 -15.72 12.69 2.05
CA GLU A 137 -15.54 13.99 2.71
C GLU A 137 -14.67 13.83 3.98
N CYS A 138 -13.41 13.45 3.76
CA CYS A 138 -12.45 13.28 4.84
C CYS A 138 -11.04 13.69 4.40
N VAL A 139 -10.21 14.10 5.35
CA VAL A 139 -8.80 14.41 5.11
C VAL A 139 -7.95 13.24 5.59
N THR A 140 -6.96 12.80 4.82
CA THR A 140 -6.06 11.73 5.27
C THR A 140 -4.76 12.31 5.83
N SER A 141 -4.04 11.56 6.67
CA SER A 141 -2.68 11.91 7.09
C SER A 141 -1.71 11.93 5.90
N GLY A 142 -0.65 12.74 6.00
CA GLY A 142 0.45 12.81 5.04
C GLY A 142 1.28 11.52 4.98
N ALA A 143 1.07 10.60 5.91
CA ALA A 143 1.56 9.22 5.85
C ALA A 143 0.79 8.33 4.85
N ILE A 144 -0.34 8.81 4.33
CA ILE A 144 -1.16 8.15 3.30
C ILE A 144 -1.06 8.95 2.01
N LEU A 145 -0.50 8.33 0.97
CA LEU A 145 -0.41 8.88 -0.37
C LEU A 145 -1.73 8.64 -1.13
N HIS A 146 -2.09 9.60 -1.97
CA HIS A 146 -3.19 9.48 -2.93
C HIS A 146 -2.60 9.20 -4.31
N LEU A 147 -2.88 8.03 -4.85
CA LEU A 147 -2.44 7.62 -6.18
C LEU A 147 -3.61 7.71 -7.15
N THR A 148 -3.46 8.53 -8.18
CA THR A 148 -4.46 8.70 -9.24
C THR A 148 -3.95 8.10 -10.54
N ILE A 149 -4.70 7.16 -11.11
CA ILE A 149 -4.34 6.50 -12.38
C ILE A 149 -4.31 7.51 -13.54
N LYS A 150 -3.18 7.59 -14.25
CA LYS A 150 -2.99 8.44 -15.44
C LYS A 150 -3.70 7.88 -16.68
N ASN A 151 -3.67 6.55 -16.86
CA ASN A 151 -4.25 5.89 -18.03
C ASN A 151 -4.99 4.58 -17.65
N LYS A 152 -6.33 4.66 -17.61
CA LYS A 152 -7.21 3.50 -17.30
C LYS A 152 -7.26 2.45 -18.42
N ALA A 153 -6.79 2.78 -19.63
CA ALA A 153 -6.62 1.80 -20.70
C ALA A 153 -5.34 0.96 -20.56
N LEU A 154 -4.47 1.30 -19.61
CA LEU A 154 -3.28 0.52 -19.28
C LEU A 154 -3.48 -0.30 -17.99
N ILE A 155 -4.01 0.35 -16.95
CA ILE A 155 -4.15 -0.26 -15.63
C ILE A 155 -5.42 0.18 -14.90
N LEU A 156 -6.10 -0.75 -14.25
CA LEU A 156 -7.30 -0.47 -13.45
C LEU A 156 -6.94 -0.19 -11.99
N PRO A 157 -7.60 0.77 -11.31
CA PRO A 157 -7.25 1.15 -9.95
C PRO A 157 -7.44 0.02 -8.93
N GLN A 158 -8.49 -0.78 -9.09
CA GLN A 158 -8.73 -1.96 -8.24
C GLN A 158 -7.64 -3.02 -8.38
N TYR A 159 -7.18 -3.26 -9.62
CA TYR A 159 -6.08 -4.18 -9.89
C TYR A 159 -4.78 -3.66 -9.27
N LEU A 160 -4.44 -2.38 -9.49
CA LEU A 160 -3.25 -1.78 -8.89
C LEU A 160 -3.29 -1.86 -7.36
N SER A 161 -4.43 -1.53 -6.74
CA SER A 161 -4.59 -1.65 -5.27
C SER A 161 -4.38 -3.08 -4.77
N LEU A 162 -4.82 -4.09 -5.52
CA LEU A 162 -4.55 -5.49 -5.19
C LEU A 162 -3.06 -5.81 -5.27
N VAL A 163 -2.39 -5.41 -6.35
CA VAL A 163 -0.95 -5.63 -6.55
C VAL A 163 -0.13 -4.93 -5.47
N LEU A 164 -0.52 -3.72 -5.05
CA LEU A 164 0.16 -2.98 -4.00
C LEU A 164 0.09 -3.70 -2.63
N ASN A 165 -1.00 -4.41 -2.35
CA ASN A 165 -1.14 -5.24 -1.15
C ASN A 165 -0.50 -6.64 -1.28
N ALA A 166 -0.09 -7.04 -2.49
CA ALA A 166 0.42 -8.37 -2.76
C ALA A 166 1.88 -8.54 -2.32
N LEU A 167 2.30 -9.80 -2.20
CA LEU A 167 3.66 -10.17 -1.77
C LEU A 167 4.77 -9.47 -2.59
N PRO A 168 4.69 -9.33 -3.93
CA PRO A 168 5.77 -8.70 -4.69
C PRO A 168 6.02 -7.24 -4.32
N THR A 169 4.97 -6.48 -3.98
CA THR A 169 5.10 -5.09 -3.52
C THR A 169 5.57 -5.05 -2.06
N LYS A 170 5.04 -5.93 -1.20
CA LYS A 170 5.47 -6.03 0.20
C LYS A 170 6.97 -6.33 0.33
N LEU A 171 7.52 -7.17 -0.54
CA LEU A 171 8.96 -7.45 -0.55
C LEU A 171 9.79 -6.24 -1.00
N GLN A 172 9.29 -5.43 -1.94
CA GLN A 172 9.95 -4.17 -2.30
C GLN A 172 9.89 -3.17 -1.14
N ALA A 173 8.73 -3.04 -0.47
CA ALA A 173 8.57 -2.22 0.74
C ALA A 173 9.57 -2.60 1.83
N GLN A 174 9.62 -3.89 2.16
CA GLN A 174 10.51 -4.42 3.21
C GLN A 174 11.99 -4.22 2.90
N ARG A 175 12.37 -4.31 1.63
CA ARG A 175 13.75 -4.02 1.19
C ARG A 175 14.06 -2.55 1.41
N ASP A 176 13.21 -1.67 0.91
CA ASP A 176 13.48 -0.24 0.84
C ASP A 176 13.37 0.43 2.23
N SER A 177 12.34 0.08 3.02
CA SER A 177 12.06 0.66 4.33
C SER A 177 12.70 -0.06 5.52
N GLY A 178 13.60 -1.03 5.28
CA GLY A 178 14.25 -1.82 6.34
C GLY A 178 15.22 -0.99 7.19
N GLY A 179 15.31 -1.29 8.50
CA GLY A 179 16.35 -0.79 9.40
C GLY A 179 15.94 0.30 10.40
N SER A 180 14.68 0.75 10.42
CA SER A 180 14.18 1.77 11.36
C SER A 180 13.06 1.23 12.25
N ILE A 181 12.93 1.79 13.47
CA ILE A 181 11.86 1.43 14.44
C ILE A 181 10.48 1.78 13.86
N ILE A 182 10.35 2.94 13.24
CA ILE A 182 9.17 3.34 12.46
C ILE A 182 9.56 3.23 11.01
N ALA A 183 8.90 2.33 10.28
CA ALA A 183 9.13 2.17 8.85
C ALA A 183 8.67 3.43 8.11
N HIS A 184 9.56 3.94 7.25
CA HIS A 184 9.33 5.08 6.37
C HIS A 184 9.78 4.69 4.97
N TRP A 185 8.86 4.72 4.02
CA TRP A 185 9.15 4.45 2.62
C TRP A 185 9.17 5.76 1.84
N LYS A 186 10.34 6.10 1.29
CA LYS A 186 10.51 7.40 0.62
C LYS A 186 9.66 7.43 -0.65
N ILE A 187 9.11 8.60 -0.96
CA ILE A 187 8.29 8.78 -2.17
C ILE A 187 9.11 8.43 -3.42
N SER A 188 10.40 8.79 -3.46
CA SER A 188 11.30 8.44 -4.57
C SER A 188 11.50 6.94 -4.76
N GLU A 189 11.41 6.14 -3.69
CA GLU A 189 11.48 4.68 -3.75
C GLU A 189 10.14 4.11 -4.24
N ILE A 190 9.03 4.61 -3.68
CA ILE A 190 7.66 4.28 -4.08
C ILE A 190 7.43 4.56 -5.57
N GLU A 191 7.90 5.69 -6.09
CA GLU A 191 7.82 6.05 -7.52
C GLU A 191 8.48 5.01 -8.43
N ASN A 192 9.53 4.34 -7.95
CA ASN A 192 10.29 3.35 -8.70
C ASN A 192 9.82 1.92 -8.49
N LEU A 193 8.73 1.71 -7.74
CA LEU A 193 8.10 0.41 -7.57
C LEU A 193 7.83 -0.29 -8.89
N LEU A 194 8.24 -1.55 -8.98
CA LEU A 194 7.97 -2.42 -10.11
C LEU A 194 6.60 -3.05 -9.94
N ILE A 195 5.70 -2.74 -10.87
CA ILE A 195 4.33 -3.23 -10.90
C ILE A 195 4.20 -4.22 -12.06
N PRO A 196 3.92 -5.51 -11.80
CA PRO A 196 3.53 -6.45 -12.85
C PRO A 196 2.33 -5.92 -13.64
N LEU A 197 2.39 -5.99 -14.97
CA LEU A 197 1.35 -5.50 -15.85
C LEU A 197 0.68 -6.68 -16.56
N LEU A 198 -0.48 -7.10 -16.05
CA LEU A 198 -1.31 -8.12 -16.69
C LEU A 198 -2.17 -7.52 -17.81
N ASP A 199 -2.58 -8.36 -18.74
CA ASP A 199 -3.52 -7.96 -19.79
C ASP A 199 -4.81 -7.39 -19.19
N LEU A 200 -5.34 -6.32 -19.81
CA LEU A 200 -6.55 -5.64 -19.32
C LEU A 200 -7.74 -6.59 -19.14
N LYS A 201 -7.87 -7.63 -19.98
CA LYS A 201 -8.94 -8.63 -19.84
C LYS A 201 -8.86 -9.35 -18.48
N ILE A 202 -7.65 -9.74 -18.07
CA ILE A 202 -7.41 -10.39 -16.78
C ILE A 202 -7.61 -9.39 -15.64
N GLN A 203 -7.11 -8.15 -15.80
CA GLN A 203 -7.34 -7.10 -14.80
C GLN A 203 -8.84 -6.85 -14.54
N LYS A 204 -9.67 -6.86 -15.59
CA LYS A 204 -11.14 -6.73 -15.46
C LYS A 204 -11.76 -7.90 -14.70
N GLN A 205 -11.34 -9.13 -14.99
CA GLN A 205 -11.81 -10.32 -14.25
C GLN A 205 -11.46 -10.22 -12.76
N ILE A 206 -10.22 -9.82 -12.45
CA ILE A 206 -9.77 -9.59 -11.08
C ILE A 206 -10.60 -8.49 -10.41
N GLN A 207 -10.85 -7.38 -11.10
CA GLN A 207 -11.67 -6.27 -10.59
C GLN A 207 -13.07 -6.74 -10.20
N ILE A 208 -13.73 -7.54 -11.05
CA ILE A 208 -15.07 -8.08 -10.77
C ILE A 208 -15.05 -8.93 -9.50
N LEU A 209 -14.09 -9.86 -9.39
CA LEU A 209 -13.95 -10.73 -8.22
C LEU A 209 -13.64 -9.94 -6.94
N LEU A 210 -12.81 -8.91 -7.04
CA LEU A 210 -12.45 -8.06 -5.91
C LEU A 210 -13.66 -7.27 -5.41
N ILE A 211 -14.43 -6.65 -6.31
CA ILE A 211 -15.65 -5.91 -5.94
C ILE A 211 -16.66 -6.86 -5.29
N GLN A 212 -16.87 -8.05 -5.86
CA GLN A 212 -17.75 -9.07 -5.27
C GLN A 212 -17.28 -9.49 -3.88
N SER A 213 -15.98 -9.72 -3.70
CA SER A 213 -15.39 -10.11 -2.42
C SER A 213 -15.58 -9.01 -1.35
N LEU A 214 -15.35 -7.75 -1.70
CA LEU A 214 -15.55 -6.61 -0.80
C LEU A 214 -17.02 -6.45 -0.42
N ALA A 215 -17.95 -6.57 -1.38
CA ALA A 215 -19.39 -6.50 -1.11
C ALA A 215 -19.85 -7.61 -0.15
N LEU A 216 -19.40 -8.85 -0.37
CA LEU A 216 -19.70 -9.99 0.51
C LEU A 216 -19.10 -9.78 1.91
N ARG A 217 -17.89 -9.23 2.01
CA ARG A 217 -17.26 -8.90 3.29
C ARG A 217 -18.05 -7.83 4.04
N ALA A 218 -18.49 -6.77 3.36
CA ALA A 218 -19.32 -5.73 3.94
C ALA A 218 -20.64 -6.31 4.46
N LYS A 219 -21.29 -7.17 3.66
CA LYS A 219 -22.54 -7.83 4.06
C LYS A 219 -22.35 -8.74 5.27
N SER A 220 -21.27 -9.50 5.30
CA SER A 220 -20.92 -10.36 6.44
C SER A 220 -20.72 -9.54 7.73
N LYS A 221 -20.01 -8.41 7.65
CA LYS A 221 -19.82 -7.51 8.80
C LYS A 221 -21.15 -6.92 9.28
N GLU A 222 -22.00 -6.47 8.36
CA GLU A 222 -23.35 -5.95 8.70
C GLU A 222 -24.18 -7.00 9.45
N LEU A 223 -24.21 -8.24 8.95
CA LEU A 223 -24.96 -9.34 9.58
C LEU A 223 -24.39 -9.69 10.96
N LEU A 224 -23.07 -9.65 11.12
CA LEU A 224 -22.42 -9.90 12.41
C LEU A 224 -22.80 -8.84 13.44
N GLU A 225 -22.77 -7.56 13.09
CA GLU A 225 -23.17 -6.49 14.01
C GLU A 225 -24.65 -6.57 14.39
N LYS A 226 -25.52 -6.90 13.44
CA LYS A 226 -26.94 -7.16 13.73
C LYS A 226 -27.15 -8.35 14.66
N ALA A 227 -26.34 -9.40 14.53
CA ALA A 227 -26.40 -10.55 15.41
C ALA A 227 -25.93 -10.21 16.83
N LYS A 228 -24.83 -9.45 16.96
CA LYS A 228 -24.32 -8.96 18.26
C LYS A 228 -25.36 -8.11 18.99
N ALA A 229 -25.91 -7.10 18.32
CA ALA A 229 -26.92 -6.22 18.92
C ALA A 229 -28.13 -6.98 19.46
N LYS A 230 -28.61 -8.01 18.73
CA LYS A 230 -29.71 -8.88 19.19
C LYS A 230 -29.36 -9.71 20.43
N VAL A 231 -28.10 -10.13 20.56
CA VAL A 231 -27.64 -10.87 21.75
C VAL A 231 -27.54 -9.92 22.95
N GLU A 232 -26.97 -8.74 22.76
CA GLU A 232 -26.84 -7.70 23.79
C GLU A 232 -28.20 -7.20 24.30
N GLU A 233 -29.18 -7.03 23.40
CA GLU A 233 -30.55 -6.68 23.76
C GLU A 233 -31.17 -7.76 24.67
N LYS A 234 -31.01 -9.04 24.33
CA LYS A 234 -31.53 -10.16 25.13
C LYS A 234 -30.86 -10.29 26.49
N ILE A 235 -29.57 -10.00 26.58
CA ILE A 235 -28.84 -10.00 27.85
C ILE A 235 -29.30 -8.83 28.72
N SER A 236 -29.55 -7.66 28.13
CA SER A 236 -29.97 -6.46 28.87
C SER A 236 -31.42 -6.51 29.36
N LEU A 237 -32.22 -7.46 28.84
CA LEU A 237 -33.61 -7.73 29.25
C LEU A 237 -33.73 -8.80 30.36
N LEU A 238 -32.60 -9.38 30.79
CA LEU A 238 -32.49 -10.34 31.90
C LEU A 238 -32.01 -9.63 33.17
#